data_AF-A0A9P6BV24-F1
#
_entry.id   AF-A0A9P6BV24-F1
#
_cell.length_a   1.000
_cell.length_b   1.000
_cell.length_c   1.000
_cell.angle_alpha   90.00
_cell.angle_beta   90.00
_cell.angle_gamma   90.00
#
_symmetry.space_group_name_H-M   'P 1'
#
loop_
_entity.id
_entity.type
_entity.pdbx_description
1 polymer ?
#
loop_
_entity_poly.entity_id
_entity_poly.type
_entity_poly.pdbx_seq_one_letter_code
_entity_poly.pdbx_strand_id
1 'polypeptide(L)'
;MPYFSNWHELGAFAGYLTIPLNYRGGQGRGHAFAASANTGIGVYDCPDCGSMVDEVVKRGWADPERLGVAGWSYGGSLVAWGVTQTKTRYKAAIVGGAATD
;
A
#
# COMPACT_ATOMS: atom_id res chain seq x y z
N MET A 1 4.44 -14.35 5.52
CA MET A 1 3.45 -15.44 5.42
C MET A 1 2.19 -14.87 4.80
N PRO A 2 1.51 -15.59 3.89
CA PRO A 2 0.12 -15.24 3.56
C PRO A 2 -0.75 -15.42 4.81
N TYR A 3 -1.64 -14.46 5.08
CA TYR A 3 -2.65 -14.50 6.13
C TYR A 3 -3.98 -14.05 5.53
N PHE A 4 -5.08 -14.61 6.03
CA PHE A 4 -6.43 -14.29 5.57
C PHE A 4 -6.82 -12.88 6.00
N SER A 5 -6.94 -11.96 5.04
CA SER A 5 -7.29 -10.57 5.30
C SER A 5 -8.58 -10.27 4.58
N ASN A 6 -9.67 -10.10 5.34
CA ASN A 6 -11.01 -9.84 4.81
C ASN A 6 -11.05 -8.79 3.68
N TRP A 7 -10.15 -7.81 3.67
CA TRP A 7 -10.03 -6.82 2.58
C TRP A 7 -9.59 -7.41 1.24
N HIS A 8 -8.61 -8.32 1.24
CA HIS A 8 -8.07 -8.92 0.01
C HIS A 8 -9.05 -9.92 -0.58
N GLU A 9 -9.60 -10.82 0.23
CA GLU A 9 -10.51 -11.84 -0.30
C GLU A 9 -11.86 -11.23 -0.73
N LEU A 10 -12.40 -10.25 0.00
CA LEU A 10 -13.63 -9.56 -0.42
C LEU A 10 -13.41 -8.71 -1.68
N GLY A 11 -12.26 -8.03 -1.79
CA GLY A 11 -11.91 -7.27 -2.99
C GLY A 11 -11.79 -8.17 -4.22
N ALA A 12 -11.08 -9.31 -4.09
CA ALA A 12 -10.96 -10.29 -5.15
C ALA A 12 -12.32 -10.89 -5.55
N PHE A 13 -13.16 -11.24 -4.57
CA PHE A 13 -14.53 -11.71 -4.80
C PHE A 13 -15.39 -10.68 -5.54
N ALA A 14 -15.22 -9.39 -5.24
CA ALA A 14 -15.91 -8.30 -5.91
C ALA A 14 -15.33 -7.94 -7.30
N GLY A 15 -14.32 -8.67 -7.78
CA GLY A 15 -13.74 -8.49 -9.11
C GLY A 15 -12.59 -7.47 -9.18
N TYR A 16 -12.02 -7.08 -8.04
CA TYR A 16 -10.82 -6.22 -8.00
C TYR A 16 -9.54 -7.06 -8.01
N LEU A 17 -8.51 -6.56 -8.68
CA LEU A 17 -7.15 -7.03 -8.43
C LEU A 17 -6.68 -6.50 -7.06
N THR A 18 -6.51 -7.39 -6.09
CA THR A 18 -5.99 -7.06 -4.76
C THR A 18 -4.51 -7.41 -4.65
N ILE A 19 -3.68 -6.47 -4.22
CA ILE A 19 -2.23 -6.64 -4.21
C ILE A 19 -1.69 -6.37 -2.79
N PRO A 20 -1.37 -7.42 -2.01
CA PRO A 20 -0.66 -7.23 -0.75
C PRO A 20 0.77 -6.77 -1.03
N LEU A 21 1.13 -5.59 -0.53
CA LEU A 21 2.44 -4.98 -0.74
C LEU A 21 3.38 -5.33 0.41
N ASN A 22 4.60 -5.77 0.09
CA ASN A 22 5.67 -5.98 1.07
C ASN A 22 6.82 -5.01 0.78
N TYR A 23 6.66 -3.80 1.30
CA TYR A 23 7.57 -2.66 1.14
C TYR A 23 8.67 -2.64 2.23
N ARG A 24 9.74 -1.89 1.99
CA ARG A 24 10.83 -1.67 2.96
C ARG A 24 10.31 -1.12 4.29
N GLY A 25 10.80 -1.66 5.40
CA GLY A 25 10.26 -1.45 6.75
C GLY A 25 9.37 -2.61 7.22
N GLY A 26 8.93 -3.46 6.30
CA GLY A 26 8.26 -4.72 6.60
C GLY A 26 9.19 -5.81 7.14
N GLN A 27 8.61 -6.96 7.42
CA GLN A 27 9.32 -8.11 8.01
C GLN A 27 9.65 -9.19 6.96
N GLY A 28 10.54 -10.12 7.31
CA GLY A 28 10.82 -11.33 6.50
C GLY A 28 11.89 -11.17 5.41
N ARG A 29 12.65 -10.08 5.41
CA ARG A 29 13.77 -9.83 4.46
C ARG A 29 15.07 -9.37 5.16
N GLY A 30 15.23 -9.74 6.43
CA GLY A 30 16.42 -9.43 7.23
C GLY A 30 16.37 -8.08 7.94
N HIS A 31 17.33 -7.87 8.85
CA HIS A 31 17.33 -6.71 9.74
C HIS A 31 17.42 -5.37 9.01
N ALA A 32 18.30 -5.25 8.00
CA ALA A 32 18.47 -4.01 7.24
C ALA A 32 17.17 -3.58 6.52
N PHE A 33 16.38 -4.55 6.04
CA PHE A 33 15.09 -4.27 5.39
C PHE A 33 14.03 -3.82 6.39
N ALA A 34 14.00 -4.40 7.60
CA ALA A 34 13.08 -3.98 8.64
C ALA A 34 13.47 -2.62 9.25
N ALA A 35 14.78 -2.40 9.46
CA ALA A 35 15.33 -1.19 10.07
C ALA A 35 15.09 0.08 9.23
N SER A 36 14.82 -0.05 7.92
CA SER A 36 14.45 1.10 7.10
C SER A 36 13.13 1.75 7.50
N ALA A 37 12.29 1.09 8.33
CA ALA A 37 11.11 1.76 8.93
C ALA A 37 11.49 2.94 9.83
N ASN A 38 12.70 2.93 10.41
CA ASN A 38 13.15 3.97 11.33
C ASN A 38 13.52 5.28 10.63
N THR A 39 13.51 5.34 9.29
CA THR A 39 13.74 6.58 8.54
C THR A 39 12.49 7.44 8.42
N GLY A 40 11.33 6.96 8.90
CA GLY A 40 10.07 7.69 8.88
C GLY A 40 9.13 7.24 7.76
N ILE A 41 7.83 7.51 7.98
CA ILE A 41 6.75 7.22 7.04
C ILE A 41 6.98 8.01 5.76
N GLY A 42 6.76 7.38 4.62
CA GLY A 42 6.83 8.00 3.31
C GLY A 42 8.21 7.98 2.65
N VAL A 43 9.27 7.68 3.40
CA VAL A 43 10.65 7.73 2.88
C VAL A 43 10.96 6.56 1.95
N TYR A 44 10.64 5.33 2.38
CA TYR A 44 10.87 4.12 1.58
C TYR A 44 9.59 3.35 1.26
N ASP A 45 8.66 3.31 2.21
CA ASP A 45 7.41 2.56 2.08
C ASP A 45 6.50 3.12 0.96
N CYS A 46 6.30 4.44 0.89
CA CYS A 46 5.45 5.06 -0.11
C CYS A 46 6.02 4.92 -1.55
N PRO A 47 7.32 5.19 -1.82
CA PRO A 47 7.91 4.91 -3.13
C PRO A 47 7.86 3.42 -3.51
N ASP A 48 8.12 2.52 -2.57
CA ASP A 48 8.03 1.08 -2.84
C ASP A 48 6.61 0.68 -3.24
N CYS A 49 5.60 1.11 -2.47
CA CYS A 49 4.20 0.87 -2.81
C CYS A 49 3.83 1.45 -4.18
N GLY A 50 4.27 2.67 -4.48
CA GLY A 50 4.07 3.31 -5.79
C GLY A 50 4.65 2.49 -6.94
N SER A 51 5.89 2.02 -6.79
CA SER A 51 6.58 1.22 -7.82
C SER A 51 5.88 -0.12 -8.08
N MET A 52 5.32 -0.75 -7.05
CA MET A 52 4.56 -1.99 -7.18
C MET A 52 3.25 -1.76 -7.93
N VAL A 53 2.57 -0.64 -7.67
CA VAL A 53 1.36 -0.24 -8.43
C VAL A 53 1.72 0.09 -9.88
N ASP A 54 2.81 0.81 -10.13
CA ASP A 54 3.28 1.12 -11.48
C ASP A 54 3.55 -0.16 -12.28
N GLU A 55 4.16 -1.17 -11.66
CA GLU A 55 4.49 -2.43 -12.33
C GLU A 55 3.24 -3.22 -12.72
N VAL A 56 2.19 -3.26 -11.89
CA VAL A 56 0.94 -3.97 -12.26
C VAL A 56 0.14 -3.22 -13.33
N VAL A 57 0.18 -1.89 -13.32
CA VAL A 57 -0.41 -1.07 -14.39
C VAL A 57 0.35 -1.30 -15.70
N LYS A 58 1.68 -1.26 -15.66
CA LYS A 58 2.55 -1.53 -16.82
C LYS A 58 2.31 -2.90 -17.43
N ARG A 59 2.03 -3.91 -16.62
CA ARG A 59 1.69 -5.28 -17.08
C ARG A 59 0.28 -5.40 -17.66
N GLY A 60 -0.53 -4.34 -17.59
CA GLY A 60 -1.93 -4.35 -18.01
C GLY A 60 -2.85 -5.12 -17.05
N TRP A 61 -2.41 -5.36 -15.81
CA TRP A 61 -3.22 -6.07 -14.81
C TRP A 61 -4.18 -5.13 -14.07
N ALA A 62 -3.84 -3.85 -13.98
CA ALA A 62 -4.66 -2.82 -13.34
C ALA A 62 -4.90 -1.64 -14.31
N ASP A 63 -6.10 -1.07 -14.24
CA ASP A 63 -6.47 0.16 -14.95
C ASP A 63 -6.00 1.38 -14.13
N PRO A 64 -5.13 2.26 -14.70
CA PRO A 64 -4.63 3.44 -13.99
C PRO A 64 -5.73 4.41 -13.55
N GLU A 65 -6.89 4.40 -14.20
CA GLU A 65 -8.02 5.25 -13.83
C GLU A 65 -8.94 4.62 -12.77
N ARG A 66 -8.67 3.38 -12.33
CA ARG A 66 -9.50 2.63 -11.37
C ARG A 66 -8.69 2.08 -10.21
N LEU A 67 -7.81 2.92 -9.65
CA LEU A 67 -6.96 2.56 -8.52
C LEU A 67 -7.59 2.97 -7.18
N GLY A 68 -7.53 2.07 -6.20
CA GLY A 68 -7.88 2.34 -4.80
C GLY A 68 -6.76 1.87 -3.87
N VAL A 69 -6.66 2.47 -2.69
CA VAL A 69 -5.64 2.14 -1.68
C VAL A 69 -6.28 2.03 -0.29
N ALA A 70 -5.84 1.06 0.52
CA ALA A 70 -6.38 0.83 1.85
C ALA A 70 -5.28 0.39 2.82
N GLY A 71 -5.42 0.76 4.10
CA GLY A 71 -4.49 0.37 5.14
C GLY A 71 -5.05 0.57 6.54
N TRP A 72 -4.52 -0.22 7.49
CA TRP A 72 -4.86 -0.14 8.92
C TRP A 72 -3.63 0.16 9.76
N SER A 73 -3.78 0.90 10.86
CA SER A 73 -2.71 1.30 11.77
C SER A 73 -1.57 2.02 11.02
N TYR A 74 -0.32 1.56 11.09
CA TYR A 74 0.79 2.11 10.31
C TYR A 74 0.45 2.18 8.81
N GLY A 75 -0.23 1.16 8.26
CA GLY A 75 -0.71 1.18 6.88
C GLY A 75 -1.74 2.29 6.63
N GLY A 76 -2.58 2.61 7.62
CA GLY A 76 -3.50 3.74 7.55
C GLY A 76 -2.75 5.08 7.48
N SER A 77 -1.74 5.27 8.34
CA SER A 77 -0.87 6.46 8.30
C SER A 77 -0.13 6.58 6.97
N LEU A 78 0.35 5.47 6.41
CA LEU A 78 0.98 5.43 5.09
C LEU A 78 -0.01 5.78 3.96
N VAL A 79 -1.26 5.31 4.03
CA VAL A 79 -2.29 5.73 3.07
C VAL A 79 -2.57 7.22 3.18
N ALA A 80 -2.77 7.74 4.39
CA ALA A 80 -3.00 9.15 4.63
C ALA A 80 -1.85 10.01 4.08
N TRP A 81 -0.59 9.61 4.33
CA TRP A 81 0.57 10.24 3.72
C TRP A 81 0.53 10.14 2.19
N GLY A 82 0.41 8.94 1.64
CA GLY A 82 0.54 8.69 0.20
C GLY A 82 -0.48 9.43 -0.66
N VAL A 83 -1.72 9.61 -0.20
CA VAL A 83 -2.73 10.37 -0.97
C VAL A 83 -2.40 11.86 -1.06
N THR A 84 -1.74 12.43 -0.05
CA THR A 84 -1.28 13.83 -0.09
C THR A 84 -0.13 14.03 -1.10
N GLN A 85 0.72 13.01 -1.26
CA GLN A 85 1.85 13.06 -2.19
C GLN A 85 1.44 12.79 -3.64
N THR A 86 0.46 11.91 -3.84
CA THR A 86 0.04 11.44 -5.17
C THR A 86 -1.16 12.19 -5.76
N LYS A 87 -1.85 13.00 -4.94
CA LYS A 87 -2.98 13.88 -5.29
C LYS A 87 -4.18 13.14 -5.91
N THR A 88 -4.15 12.85 -7.21
CA THR A 88 -5.29 12.33 -7.98
C THR A 88 -5.12 10.88 -8.44
N ARG A 89 -4.01 10.22 -8.06
CA ARG A 89 -3.70 8.85 -8.49
C ARG A 89 -4.73 7.81 -8.05
N TYR A 90 -5.26 7.94 -6.84
CA TYR A 90 -6.23 6.99 -6.28
C TYR A 90 -7.62 7.60 -6.27
N LYS A 91 -8.62 6.85 -6.75
CA LYS A 91 -10.03 7.29 -6.76
C LYS A 91 -10.73 7.07 -5.42
N ALA A 92 -10.17 6.19 -4.58
CA ALA A 92 -10.62 5.94 -3.22
C ALA A 92 -9.44 5.59 -2.31
N ALA A 93 -9.53 6.03 -1.05
CA ALA A 93 -8.55 5.75 -0.02
C ALA A 93 -9.25 5.37 1.29
N ILE A 94 -8.82 4.27 1.91
CA ILE A 94 -9.37 3.80 3.19
C ILE A 94 -8.29 3.87 4.25
N VAL A 95 -8.44 4.83 5.17
CA VAL A 95 -7.50 5.17 6.23
C VAL A 95 -8.05 4.63 7.56
N GLY A 96 -7.61 3.44 7.97
CA GLY A 96 -8.05 2.81 9.21
C GLY A 96 -7.05 2.98 10.34
N GLY A 97 -7.49 3.46 11.52
CA GLY A 97 -6.67 3.49 12.74
C GLY A 97 -5.34 4.26 12.60
N ALA A 98 -5.27 5.26 11.73
CA ALA A 98 -4.05 5.99 11.44
C ALA A 98 -3.69 7.00 12.54
N ALA A 99 -2.39 7.16 12.81
CA ALA A 99 -1.85 8.36 13.42
C ALA A 99 -1.57 9.40 12.32
N THR A 100 -2.06 10.62 12.47
CA THR A 100 -2.01 11.68 11.44
C THR A 100 -1.49 13.03 11.93
N ASP A 101 -1.13 13.16 13.21
CA ASP A 101 -0.61 14.38 13.86
C ASP A 101 0.79 14.09 14.43
#